data_AF-A0A315YR72-F1
#
_entry.id   AF-A0A315YR72-F1
#
_cell.length_a   1.000
_cell.length_b   1.000
_cell.length_c   1.000
_cell.angle_alpha   90.00
_cell.angle_beta   90.00
_cell.angle_gamma   90.00
#
_symmetry.space_group_name_H-M   'P 1'
#
loop_
_entity.id
_entity.type
_entity.pdbx_description
1 polymer ?
#
loop_
_entity_poly.entity_id
_entity_poly.type
_entity_poly.pdbx_seq_one_letter_code
_entity_poly.pdbx_strand_id
1 'polypeptide(L)'
;MKEQTKKNIKTASTLTGLALGATYLVMRHIAKKQYPKSVYADKPEEQNPVEGKKVVFVEDINDPVNADGKQGHLEAVENSTHIPTFYESYIKRGIDIALSFCGLVVLSPVYAATALAIKKDDPGPVFFKQKRVAQNKGYFELVKFRSMSVNTPKDVPTHMLQNGGITKVGAFIRKTSIDELPQLWNIFRGNMSIIGPRPALWNQDYLTAERDKYGANDVKPGLTGLAQISGRDELEIPEKAKLDGVYAKELSKSSFAGFRMDMKMFFGSIFSVLKHEGIVEGGTGAMAKEFAKAKSLVASESNTLTPLDGTSVLMSVYYKENPEFLDLALKSILVEQSVKPDEFVLVCDGPLTDELDEVIAKYEDEFKDILMIYRTEENQGLGKALNYGLSKCSHEVIIRADSDDICTPDRIKQQFEYLNEHSEIAIVSSYIDEFDVDWNNPKNKKELPLVHEELSQMAKFRNPINHMAVAFRKSVIENIGSYRHIPYIEDYELWVRAIINGYKLANIDKVLVHARVGNGMVKRRGNRQYIQSWKELSKYMLANKMINHFEYLRNMSAIRAFVYTPGNIKELLYKLILRR
;
A
#
# COMPACT_ATOMS: atom_id res chain seq x y z
N MET A 1 28.70 -40.69 -31.42
CA MET A 1 28.81 -39.31 -30.88
C MET A 1 27.82 -39.01 -29.75
N LYS A 2 26.49 -39.17 -29.94
CA LYS A 2 25.48 -38.82 -28.90
C LYS A 2 25.60 -39.60 -27.57
N GLU A 3 26.00 -40.87 -27.59
CA GLU A 3 26.17 -41.67 -26.36
C GLU A 3 27.39 -41.27 -25.53
N GLN A 4 28.53 -41.01 -26.19
CA GLN A 4 29.74 -40.57 -25.50
C GLN A 4 29.54 -39.19 -24.86
N THR A 5 28.82 -38.27 -25.54
CA THR A 5 28.43 -36.98 -24.98
C THR A 5 27.52 -37.16 -23.75
N LYS A 6 26.51 -38.03 -23.82
CA LYS A 6 25.64 -38.35 -22.67
C LYS A 6 26.43 -38.95 -21.49
N LYS A 7 27.37 -39.85 -21.77
CA LYS A 7 28.26 -40.47 -20.76
C LYS A 7 29.14 -39.42 -20.08
N ASN A 8 29.76 -38.52 -20.86
CA ASN A 8 30.58 -37.44 -20.34
C ASN A 8 29.77 -36.45 -19.49
N ILE A 9 28.56 -36.08 -19.92
CA ILE A 9 27.65 -35.22 -19.14
C ILE A 9 27.26 -35.90 -17.83
N LYS A 10 26.94 -37.19 -17.85
CA LYS A 10 26.60 -37.96 -16.65
C LYS A 10 27.78 -38.01 -15.68
N THR A 11 28.99 -38.32 -16.15
CA THR A 11 30.20 -38.35 -15.34
C THR A 11 30.53 -36.98 -14.74
N ALA A 12 30.44 -35.91 -15.54
CA ALA A 12 30.67 -34.54 -15.05
C ALA A 12 29.63 -34.11 -14.00
N SER A 13 28.36 -34.48 -14.20
CA SER A 13 27.28 -34.20 -13.24
C SER A 13 27.51 -34.94 -11.91
N THR A 14 27.91 -36.22 -11.96
CA THR A 14 28.24 -37.01 -10.76
C THR A 14 29.43 -36.41 -10.01
N LEU A 15 30.53 -36.08 -10.69
CA LEU A 15 31.71 -35.47 -10.08
C LEU A 15 31.38 -34.12 -9.43
N THR A 16 30.58 -33.30 -10.11
CA THR A 16 30.11 -32.01 -9.58
C THR A 16 29.26 -32.21 -8.33
N GLY A 17 28.34 -33.17 -8.34
CA GLY A 17 27.51 -33.52 -7.18
C GLY A 17 28.34 -33.97 -5.97
N LEU A 18 29.36 -34.80 -6.18
CA LEU A 18 30.27 -35.24 -5.12
C LEU A 18 31.07 -34.07 -4.52
N ALA A 19 31.62 -33.20 -5.38
CA ALA A 19 32.37 -32.03 -4.94
C ALA A 19 31.50 -31.06 -4.13
N LEU A 20 30.25 -30.80 -4.57
CA LEU A 20 29.29 -29.98 -3.83
C LEU A 20 28.92 -30.62 -2.49
N GLY A 21 28.70 -31.93 -2.44
CA GLY A 21 28.42 -32.66 -1.21
C GLY A 21 29.57 -32.57 -0.19
N ALA A 22 30.81 -32.80 -0.63
CA ALA A 22 31.99 -32.65 0.23
C ALA A 22 32.16 -31.21 0.73
N THR A 23 31.99 -30.23 -0.17
CA THR A 23 32.04 -28.80 0.18
C THR A 23 30.99 -28.44 1.22
N TYR A 24 29.75 -28.91 1.06
CA TYR A 24 28.68 -28.72 2.03
C TYR A 24 29.05 -29.29 3.41
N LEU A 25 29.59 -30.51 3.47
CA LEU A 25 29.97 -31.14 4.74
C LEU A 25 31.07 -30.37 5.47
N VAL A 26 32.12 -29.95 4.75
CA VAL A 26 33.21 -29.14 5.31
C VAL A 26 32.69 -27.79 5.81
N MET A 27 31.92 -27.08 4.98
CA MET A 27 31.32 -25.80 5.37
C MET A 27 30.39 -25.97 6.56
N ARG A 28 29.58 -27.03 6.60
CA ARG A 28 28.66 -27.31 7.71
C ARG A 28 29.41 -27.61 9.00
N HIS A 29 30.54 -28.32 8.93
CA HIS A 29 31.40 -28.56 10.08
C HIS A 29 31.99 -27.25 10.64
N ILE A 30 32.54 -26.39 9.76
CA ILE A 30 33.04 -25.06 10.13
C ILE A 30 31.93 -24.22 10.76
N ALA A 31 30.74 -24.20 10.13
CA ALA A 31 29.58 -23.47 10.61
C ALA A 31 29.12 -23.95 12.00
N LYS A 32 29.08 -25.27 12.25
CA LYS A 32 28.75 -25.81 13.59
C LYS A 32 29.77 -25.39 14.65
N LYS A 33 31.06 -25.43 14.33
CA LYS A 33 32.12 -25.00 15.27
C LYS A 33 32.01 -23.51 15.62
N GLN A 34 31.50 -22.69 14.70
CA GLN A 34 31.25 -21.27 14.90
C GLN A 34 29.85 -20.94 15.47
N TYR A 35 28.94 -21.92 15.60
CA TYR A 35 27.53 -21.72 15.94
C TYR A 35 27.08 -22.59 17.13
N PRO A 36 27.59 -22.30 18.33
CA PRO A 36 26.62 -22.06 19.41
C PRO A 36 26.99 -20.90 20.35
N LYS A 37 28.16 -20.27 20.17
CA LYS A 37 28.57 -19.11 20.95
C LYS A 37 28.62 -17.93 20.00
N SER A 38 27.82 -16.90 20.23
CA SER A 38 28.17 -15.60 19.64
C SER A 38 29.62 -15.30 20.04
N VAL A 39 30.36 -14.55 19.22
CA VAL A 39 31.73 -14.13 19.60
C VAL A 39 31.74 -13.41 20.97
N TYR A 40 30.55 -12.98 21.42
CA TYR A 40 30.27 -12.28 22.67
C TYR A 40 29.82 -13.20 23.82
N ALA A 41 29.43 -14.45 23.56
CA ALA A 41 28.89 -15.34 24.58
C ALA A 41 29.92 -15.68 25.68
N ASP A 42 31.22 -15.67 25.34
CA ASP A 42 32.32 -15.90 26.29
C ASP A 42 32.89 -14.59 26.86
N LYS A 43 32.26 -13.44 26.59
CA LYS A 43 32.70 -12.10 27.00
C LYS A 43 31.56 -11.38 27.73
N PRO A 44 31.43 -11.51 29.06
CA PRO A 44 30.31 -10.95 29.82
C PRO A 44 30.06 -9.46 29.57
N GLU A 45 31.12 -8.68 29.39
CA GLU A 45 31.08 -7.25 29.09
C GLU A 45 30.54 -6.91 27.69
N GLU A 46 30.51 -7.89 26.79
CA GLU A 46 30.02 -7.75 25.43
C GLU A 46 28.65 -8.38 25.22
N GLN A 47 28.05 -8.99 26.24
CA GLN A 47 26.70 -9.57 26.21
C GLN A 47 25.62 -8.49 26.34
N ASN A 48 24.40 -8.80 25.88
CA ASN A 48 23.28 -7.89 26.06
C ASN A 48 22.64 -8.14 27.45
N PRO A 49 22.65 -7.17 28.39
CA PRO A 49 22.07 -7.34 29.73
C PRO A 49 20.56 -7.63 29.72
N VAL A 50 19.86 -7.29 28.63
CA VAL A 50 18.42 -7.53 28.46
C VAL A 50 18.10 -8.71 27.53
N GLU A 51 19.09 -9.57 27.24
CA GLU A 51 18.87 -10.80 26.45
C GLU A 51 17.78 -11.68 27.10
N GLY A 52 16.83 -12.14 26.28
CA GLY A 52 15.70 -12.97 26.71
C GLY A 52 14.56 -12.23 27.42
N LYS A 53 14.73 -10.95 27.78
CA LYS A 53 13.70 -10.12 28.44
C LYS A 53 13.00 -9.22 27.44
N LYS A 54 11.74 -8.85 27.66
CA LYS A 54 11.09 -7.73 26.98
C LYS A 54 11.56 -6.41 27.58
N VAL A 55 11.67 -5.39 26.74
CA VAL A 55 12.12 -4.06 27.16
C VAL A 55 11.19 -2.95 26.74
N VAL A 56 11.21 -1.87 27.52
CA VAL A 56 10.64 -0.57 27.16
C VAL A 56 11.76 0.46 27.07
N PHE A 57 11.53 1.52 26.29
CA PHE A 57 12.43 2.65 26.23
C PHE A 57 12.00 3.68 27.26
N VAL A 58 12.92 4.05 28.15
CA VAL A 58 12.70 5.10 29.15
C VAL A 58 13.49 6.32 28.70
N GLU A 59 12.79 7.41 28.39
CA GLU A 59 13.42 8.68 28.03
C GLU A 59 14.08 9.30 29.26
N ASP A 60 15.38 9.58 29.16
CA ASP A 60 16.14 10.31 30.18
C ASP A 60 17.08 11.30 29.48
N ILE A 61 16.95 12.59 29.82
CA ILE A 61 17.75 13.66 29.24
C ILE A 61 19.23 13.59 29.64
N ASN A 62 19.54 12.88 30.74
CA ASN A 62 20.91 12.69 31.22
C ASN A 62 21.65 11.58 30.46
N ASP A 63 20.91 10.75 29.71
CA ASP A 63 21.50 9.67 28.95
C ASP A 63 22.16 10.16 27.65
N PRO A 64 23.21 9.46 27.19
CA PRO A 64 23.80 9.73 25.89
C PRO A 64 22.79 9.48 24.77
N VAL A 65 22.90 10.26 23.70
CA VAL A 65 22.10 10.05 22.49
C VAL A 65 22.49 8.71 21.86
N ASN A 66 21.52 7.79 21.75
CA ASN A 66 21.70 6.49 21.12
C ASN A 66 21.74 6.59 19.58
N ALA A 67 21.99 5.48 18.88
CA ALA A 67 22.08 5.48 17.42
C ALA A 67 20.75 5.73 16.68
N ASP A 68 19.63 5.81 17.41
CA ASP A 68 18.33 6.26 16.88
C ASP A 68 18.12 7.78 17.03
N GLY A 69 19.06 8.51 17.64
CA GLY A 69 18.94 9.94 17.89
C GLY A 69 18.09 10.29 19.11
N LYS A 70 17.87 9.35 20.03
CA LYS A 70 17.07 9.51 21.25
C LYS A 70 17.94 9.46 22.50
N GLN A 71 17.57 10.21 23.53
CA GLN A 71 18.21 10.14 24.86
C GLN A 71 17.34 9.27 25.77
N GLY A 72 17.93 8.22 26.32
CA GLY A 72 17.25 7.24 27.15
C GLY A 72 17.89 5.86 27.06
N HIS A 73 17.38 4.92 27.84
CA HIS A 73 17.89 3.55 27.96
C HIS A 73 16.78 2.49 27.92
N LEU A 74 17.18 1.22 27.85
CA LEU A 74 16.28 0.08 27.91
C LEU A 74 16.06 -0.39 29.35
N GLU A 75 14.81 -0.53 29.75
CA GLU A 75 14.44 -1.21 30.99
C GLU A 75 13.75 -2.53 30.70
N ALA A 76 14.15 -3.59 31.40
CA ALA A 76 13.55 -4.91 31.26
C ALA A 76 12.25 -5.03 32.08
N VAL A 77 11.19 -5.53 31.45
CA VAL A 77 9.84 -5.60 32.05
C VAL A 77 9.42 -7.03 32.35
N GLU A 78 9.45 -7.91 31.35
CA GLU A 78 8.98 -9.30 31.45
C GLU A 78 9.87 -10.25 30.64
N ASN A 79 9.62 -11.56 30.67
CA ASN A 79 10.33 -12.52 29.82
C ASN A 79 9.68 -12.62 28.43
N SER A 80 10.45 -12.93 27.39
CA SER A 80 9.89 -13.20 26.07
C SER A 80 9.06 -14.49 26.07
N THR A 81 7.83 -14.44 25.54
CA THR A 81 6.85 -15.55 25.54
C THR A 81 6.61 -16.16 24.15
N HIS A 82 7.52 -15.94 23.19
CA HIS A 82 7.32 -16.43 21.82
C HIS A 82 7.41 -17.95 21.72
N ILE A 83 6.39 -18.55 21.11
CA ILE A 83 6.29 -19.98 20.87
C ILE A 83 6.44 -20.22 19.36
N PRO A 84 7.57 -20.78 18.90
CA PRO A 84 7.81 -20.98 17.49
C PRO A 84 6.96 -22.13 16.92
N THR A 85 6.50 -21.99 15.69
CA THR A 85 5.78 -23.05 14.98
C THR A 85 6.73 -24.15 14.49
N PHE A 86 6.19 -25.31 14.06
CA PHE A 86 6.99 -26.36 13.43
C PHE A 86 7.72 -25.87 12.18
N TYR A 87 7.05 -25.02 11.38
CA TYR A 87 7.68 -24.37 10.23
C TYR A 87 8.88 -23.53 10.65
N GLU A 88 8.70 -22.63 11.61
CA GLU A 88 9.77 -21.74 12.10
C GLU A 88 10.97 -22.52 12.66
N SER A 89 10.69 -23.54 13.47
CA SER A 89 11.71 -24.31 14.19
C SER A 89 12.55 -25.19 13.26
N TYR A 90 11.93 -25.82 12.26
CA TYR A 90 12.57 -26.89 11.47
C TYR A 90 12.62 -26.59 9.98
N ILE A 91 11.46 -26.33 9.36
CA ILE A 91 11.35 -26.23 7.89
C ILE A 91 12.07 -24.97 7.38
N LYS A 92 11.79 -23.81 7.99
CA LYS A 92 12.42 -22.53 7.67
C LYS A 92 13.94 -22.63 7.80
N ARG A 93 14.43 -23.28 8.86
CA ARG A 93 15.86 -23.51 9.04
C ARG A 93 16.48 -24.38 7.94
N GLY A 94 15.78 -25.42 7.50
CA GLY A 94 16.20 -26.26 6.37
C GLY A 94 16.31 -25.45 5.07
N ILE A 95 15.29 -24.63 4.78
CA ILE A 95 15.26 -23.73 3.61
C ILE A 95 16.42 -22.73 3.67
N ASP A 96 16.64 -22.10 4.83
CA ASP A 96 17.73 -21.14 5.05
C ASP A 96 19.10 -21.76 4.74
N ILE A 97 19.37 -22.97 5.25
CA ILE A 97 20.64 -23.68 5.00
C ILE A 97 20.79 -23.99 3.50
N ALA A 98 19.74 -24.53 2.87
CA ALA A 98 19.78 -24.91 1.46
C ALA A 98 20.01 -23.70 0.55
N LEU A 99 19.21 -22.66 0.70
CA LEU A 99 19.28 -21.46 -0.13
C LEU A 99 20.57 -20.65 0.10
N SER A 100 21.03 -20.52 1.36
CA SER A 100 22.29 -19.84 1.64
C SER A 100 23.50 -20.60 1.12
N PHE A 101 23.52 -21.94 1.20
CA PHE A 101 24.57 -22.76 0.61
C PHE A 101 24.62 -22.62 -0.91
N CYS A 102 23.46 -22.76 -1.57
CA CYS A 102 23.35 -22.57 -3.02
C CYS A 102 23.82 -21.16 -3.42
N GLY A 103 23.41 -20.12 -2.67
CA GLY A 103 23.85 -18.76 -2.89
C GLY A 103 25.36 -18.57 -2.74
N LEU A 104 25.98 -19.14 -1.71
CA LEU A 104 27.44 -19.06 -1.49
C LEU A 104 28.22 -19.73 -2.63
N VAL A 105 27.75 -20.86 -3.15
CA VAL A 105 28.39 -21.57 -4.26
C VAL A 105 28.20 -20.81 -5.57
N VAL A 106 26.95 -20.49 -5.95
CA VAL A 106 26.62 -19.87 -7.23
C VAL A 106 27.20 -18.46 -7.35
N LEU A 107 27.21 -17.69 -6.25
CA LEU A 107 27.73 -16.32 -6.24
C LEU A 107 29.24 -16.26 -5.98
N SER A 108 29.93 -17.40 -5.79
CA SER A 108 31.38 -17.41 -5.51
C SER A 108 32.24 -16.61 -6.52
N PRO A 109 31.93 -16.55 -7.84
CA PRO A 109 32.67 -15.68 -8.76
C PRO A 109 32.44 -14.18 -8.46
N VAL A 110 31.22 -13.80 -8.08
CA VAL A 110 30.87 -12.42 -7.69
C VAL A 110 31.61 -12.03 -6.40
N TYR A 111 31.69 -12.96 -5.43
CA TYR A 111 32.47 -12.75 -4.21
C TYR A 111 33.94 -12.50 -4.51
N ALA A 112 34.56 -13.32 -5.37
CA ALA A 112 35.96 -13.19 -5.74
C ALA A 112 36.23 -11.86 -6.47
N ALA A 113 35.40 -11.51 -7.46
CA ALA A 113 35.52 -10.24 -8.19
C ALA A 113 35.36 -9.03 -7.27
N THR A 114 34.37 -9.06 -6.39
CA THR A 114 34.11 -7.98 -5.42
C THR A 114 35.25 -7.85 -4.42
N ALA A 115 35.78 -8.96 -3.91
CA ALA A 115 36.91 -8.97 -2.98
C ALA A 115 38.17 -8.34 -3.60
N LEU A 116 38.47 -8.67 -4.86
CA LEU A 116 39.58 -8.07 -5.61
C LEU A 116 39.36 -6.58 -5.85
N ALA A 117 38.15 -6.17 -6.23
CA ALA A 117 37.80 -4.78 -6.45
C ALA A 117 37.97 -3.94 -5.17
N ILE A 118 37.47 -4.42 -4.03
CA ILE A 118 37.62 -3.75 -2.73
C ILE A 118 39.10 -3.60 -2.35
N LYS A 119 39.89 -4.67 -2.50
CA LYS A 119 41.31 -4.68 -2.12
C LYS A 119 42.16 -3.76 -3.01
N LYS A 120 41.74 -3.55 -4.27
CA LYS A 120 42.38 -2.61 -5.20
C LYS A 120 41.99 -1.15 -4.92
N ASP A 121 40.74 -0.90 -4.52
CA ASP A 121 40.22 0.46 -4.29
C ASP A 121 40.71 1.05 -2.95
N ASP A 122 40.74 0.25 -1.90
CA ASP A 122 41.25 0.62 -0.57
C ASP A 122 41.98 -0.59 0.03
N PRO A 123 43.33 -0.63 0.13
CA PRO A 123 44.02 -1.78 0.70
C PRO A 123 43.58 -2.07 2.14
N GLY A 124 43.27 -3.34 2.45
CA GLY A 124 42.87 -3.76 3.79
C GLY A 124 41.97 -4.99 3.81
N PRO A 125 41.26 -5.23 4.93
CA PRO A 125 40.31 -6.33 5.05
C PRO A 125 39.15 -6.17 4.06
N VAL A 126 38.83 -7.26 3.34
CA VAL A 126 37.71 -7.29 2.38
C VAL A 126 36.36 -7.25 3.10
N PHE A 127 36.27 -7.92 4.25
CA PHE A 127 35.04 -8.02 5.02
C PHE A 127 35.01 -7.00 6.16
N PHE A 128 33.85 -6.38 6.32
CA PHE A 128 33.48 -5.59 7.47
C PHE A 128 32.65 -6.44 8.44
N LYS A 129 32.94 -6.31 9.73
CA LYS A 129 32.30 -7.07 10.81
C LYS A 129 31.71 -6.09 11.81
N GLN A 130 30.46 -6.31 12.23
CA GLN A 130 29.75 -5.40 13.12
C GLN A 130 28.86 -6.14 14.12
N LYS A 131 28.81 -5.63 15.36
CA LYS A 131 27.92 -6.14 16.41
C LYS A 131 26.47 -5.76 16.11
N ARG A 132 25.57 -6.73 16.13
CA ARG A 132 24.14 -6.58 15.81
C ARG A 132 23.26 -7.34 16.78
N VAL A 133 22.01 -6.90 16.88
CA VAL A 133 20.94 -7.55 17.66
C VAL A 133 20.42 -8.78 16.92
N ALA A 134 20.45 -9.93 17.59
CA ALA A 134 19.95 -11.23 17.17
C ALA A 134 18.53 -11.50 17.72
N GLN A 135 18.05 -12.74 17.52
CA GLN A 135 16.84 -13.23 18.17
C GLN A 135 16.95 -13.11 19.70
N ASN A 136 15.85 -12.73 20.35
CA ASN A 136 15.75 -12.50 21.79
C ASN A 136 16.75 -11.45 22.31
N LYS A 137 17.15 -10.53 21.43
CA LYS A 137 18.11 -9.44 21.68
C LYS A 137 19.52 -9.87 22.06
N GLY A 138 19.88 -11.15 21.96
CA GLY A 138 21.29 -11.56 22.06
C GLY A 138 22.13 -10.89 20.97
N TYR A 139 23.46 -10.83 21.10
CA TYR A 139 24.29 -10.20 20.07
C TYR A 139 24.96 -11.22 19.13
N PHE A 140 25.18 -10.81 17.88
CA PHE A 140 25.97 -11.59 16.91
C PHE A 140 26.81 -10.70 15.99
N GLU A 141 27.86 -11.28 15.40
CA GLU A 141 28.72 -10.58 14.44
C GLU A 141 28.14 -10.71 13.03
N LEU A 142 27.65 -9.61 12.48
CA LEU A 142 27.22 -9.48 11.09
C LEU A 142 28.43 -9.28 10.18
N VAL A 143 28.49 -10.00 9.05
CA VAL A 143 29.56 -9.86 8.05
C VAL A 143 29.00 -9.22 6.79
N LYS A 144 29.69 -8.20 6.27
CA LYS A 144 29.42 -7.52 5.01
C LYS A 144 30.71 -7.35 4.20
N PHE A 145 30.60 -7.03 2.92
CA PHE A 145 31.74 -6.47 2.21
C PHE A 145 32.00 -5.05 2.72
N ARG A 146 33.27 -4.70 2.87
CA ARG A 146 33.66 -3.37 3.30
C ARG A 146 33.41 -2.38 2.16
N SER A 147 32.52 -1.42 2.42
CA SER A 147 32.15 -0.34 1.49
C SER A 147 32.67 1.03 1.92
N MET A 148 33.35 1.12 3.05
CA MET A 148 33.93 2.35 3.59
C MET A 148 35.44 2.18 3.80
N SER A 149 36.19 3.28 3.81
CA SER A 149 37.63 3.30 4.07
C SER A 149 37.95 2.64 5.43
N VAL A 150 39.12 1.98 5.52
CA VAL A 150 39.65 1.36 6.76
C VAL A 150 39.49 2.25 7.99
N ASN A 151 39.66 3.57 7.82
CA ASN A 151 39.73 4.53 8.92
C ASN A 151 38.36 5.00 9.43
N THR A 152 37.25 4.49 8.86
CA THR A 152 35.90 4.91 9.25
C THR A 152 35.44 4.22 10.54
N PRO A 153 34.81 4.94 11.50
CA PRO A 153 34.20 4.33 12.69
C PRO A 153 33.18 3.24 12.36
N LYS A 154 33.21 2.13 13.10
CA LYS A 154 32.43 0.91 12.77
C LYS A 154 30.99 0.92 13.30
N ASP A 155 30.72 1.63 14.40
CA ASP A 155 29.43 1.54 15.13
C ASP A 155 28.57 2.81 15.01
N VAL A 156 28.88 3.64 14.01
CA VAL A 156 28.16 4.88 13.72
C VAL A 156 27.32 4.70 12.45
N PRO A 157 26.02 5.03 12.46
CA PRO A 157 25.21 5.08 11.25
C PRO A 157 25.81 6.00 10.19
N THR A 158 25.74 5.62 8.90
CA THR A 158 26.33 6.39 7.79
C THR A 158 25.89 7.87 7.78
N HIS A 159 24.66 8.16 8.20
CA HIS A 159 24.06 9.49 8.21
C HIS A 159 24.62 10.45 9.27
N MET A 160 25.35 9.91 10.25
CA MET A 160 25.98 10.70 11.30
C MET A 160 27.47 11.02 10.98
N LEU A 161 27.99 10.58 9.83
CA LEU A 161 29.38 10.83 9.43
C LEU A 161 29.50 12.13 8.62
N GLN A 162 30.34 13.06 9.09
CA GLN A 162 30.52 14.38 8.46
C GLN A 162 31.24 14.35 7.10
N ASN A 163 32.18 13.40 6.89
CA ASN A 163 32.95 13.24 5.65
C ASN A 163 32.81 11.81 5.14
N GLY A 164 31.72 11.53 4.42
CA GLY A 164 31.33 10.21 3.93
C GLY A 164 32.47 9.36 3.38
N GLY A 165 33.02 8.49 4.23
CA GLY A 165 34.18 7.64 3.95
C GLY A 165 33.88 6.45 3.03
N ILE A 166 32.93 6.58 2.10
CA ILE A 166 32.52 5.53 1.18
C ILE A 166 33.52 5.48 0.02
N THR A 167 34.05 4.29 -0.30
CA THR A 167 34.97 4.15 -1.44
C THR A 167 34.22 4.09 -2.77
N LYS A 168 34.90 4.21 -3.92
CA LYS A 168 34.23 4.17 -5.24
C LYS A 168 33.57 2.82 -5.50
N VAL A 169 34.28 1.73 -5.21
CA VAL A 169 33.72 0.37 -5.24
C VAL A 169 32.63 0.25 -4.17
N GLY A 170 32.84 0.82 -2.99
CA GLY A 170 31.89 0.87 -1.89
C GLY A 170 30.52 1.45 -2.28
N ALA A 171 30.51 2.58 -2.99
CA ALA A 171 29.29 3.19 -3.50
C ALA A 171 28.55 2.26 -4.48
N PHE A 172 29.29 1.63 -5.40
CA PHE A 172 28.70 0.68 -6.36
C PHE A 172 28.07 -0.55 -5.68
N ILE A 173 28.80 -1.19 -4.75
CA ILE A 173 28.31 -2.40 -4.09
C ILE A 173 27.14 -2.13 -3.14
N ARG A 174 27.05 -0.92 -2.56
CA ARG A 174 25.87 -0.48 -1.78
C ARG A 174 24.66 -0.27 -2.67
N LYS A 175 24.81 0.46 -3.78
CA LYS A 175 23.74 0.72 -4.76
C LYS A 175 23.13 -0.56 -5.32
N THR A 176 23.95 -1.60 -5.45
CA THR A 176 23.55 -2.92 -5.97
C THR A 176 23.23 -3.93 -4.86
N SER A 177 23.34 -3.55 -3.58
CA SER A 177 23.21 -4.43 -2.41
C SER A 177 24.16 -5.65 -2.42
N ILE A 178 25.20 -5.62 -3.25
CA ILE A 178 26.26 -6.65 -3.29
C ILE A 178 27.01 -6.68 -1.96
N ASP A 179 27.09 -5.55 -1.25
CA ASP A 179 27.78 -5.45 0.03
C ASP A 179 27.18 -6.35 1.12
N GLU A 180 25.92 -6.73 0.97
CA GLU A 180 25.19 -7.57 1.92
C GLU A 180 25.33 -9.06 1.66
N LEU A 181 25.85 -9.47 0.50
CA LEU A 181 25.97 -10.89 0.14
C LEU A 181 26.67 -11.73 1.22
N PRO A 182 27.77 -11.30 1.88
CA PRO A 182 28.43 -12.09 2.92
C PRO A 182 27.53 -12.50 4.10
N GLN A 183 26.37 -11.85 4.29
CA GLN A 183 25.38 -12.26 5.28
C GLN A 183 24.78 -13.65 4.98
N LEU A 184 24.88 -14.17 3.75
CA LEU A 184 24.55 -15.57 3.46
C LEU A 184 25.35 -16.55 4.33
N TRP A 185 26.57 -16.18 4.74
CA TRP A 185 27.34 -16.95 5.72
C TRP A 185 26.70 -16.90 7.13
N ASN A 186 26.20 -15.74 7.56
CA ASN A 186 25.46 -15.60 8.82
C ASN A 186 24.19 -16.47 8.83
N ILE A 187 23.49 -16.54 7.70
CA ILE A 187 22.32 -17.41 7.51
C ILE A 187 22.73 -18.88 7.56
N PHE A 188 23.77 -19.28 6.81
CA PHE A 188 24.24 -20.66 6.78
C PHE A 188 24.68 -21.14 8.18
N ARG A 189 25.37 -20.30 8.96
CA ARG A 189 25.72 -20.57 10.37
C ARG A 189 24.49 -20.70 11.25
N GLY A 190 23.53 -19.78 11.11
CA GLY A 190 22.22 -19.83 11.78
C GLY A 190 21.89 -18.60 12.62
N ASN A 191 22.74 -17.57 12.63
CA ASN A 191 22.52 -16.33 13.38
C ASN A 191 21.39 -15.48 12.76
N MET A 192 21.15 -15.67 11.46
CA MET A 192 20.12 -14.99 10.68
C MET A 192 19.27 -16.00 9.92
N SER A 193 18.15 -15.52 9.40
CA SER A 193 17.34 -16.18 8.36
C SER A 193 17.44 -15.40 7.05
N ILE A 194 17.02 -15.99 5.94
CA ILE A 194 16.83 -15.22 4.69
C ILE A 194 15.78 -14.14 4.92
N ILE A 195 14.70 -14.48 5.61
CA ILE A 195 13.53 -13.63 5.80
C ILE A 195 13.31 -13.40 7.29
N GLY A 196 13.23 -12.13 7.69
CA GLY A 196 13.05 -11.68 9.06
C GLY A 196 13.33 -10.17 9.24
N PRO A 197 13.07 -9.62 10.43
CA PRO A 197 13.37 -8.23 10.74
C PRO A 197 14.85 -7.90 10.49
N ARG A 198 15.15 -6.73 9.92
CA ARG A 198 16.55 -6.35 9.66
C ARG A 198 17.33 -6.28 11.00
N PRO A 199 18.52 -6.86 11.12
CA PRO A 199 19.28 -6.83 12.38
C PRO A 199 19.60 -5.39 12.79
N ALA A 200 19.12 -4.95 13.96
CA ALA A 200 19.38 -3.62 14.50
C ALA A 200 20.85 -3.47 14.91
N LEU A 201 21.36 -2.24 14.94
CA LEU A 201 22.62 -1.96 15.65
C LEU A 201 22.41 -2.25 17.14
N TRP A 202 23.49 -2.62 17.82
CA TRP A 202 23.43 -2.95 19.24
C TRP A 202 23.09 -1.76 20.14
N ASN A 203 23.30 -0.53 19.65
CA ASN A 203 23.05 0.76 20.31
C ASN A 203 21.82 1.50 19.76
N GLN A 204 20.86 0.78 19.17
CA GLN A 204 19.56 1.31 18.73
C GLN A 204 18.47 0.91 19.72
N ASP A 205 18.48 1.56 20.88
CA ASP A 205 17.62 1.21 22.01
C ASP A 205 16.14 1.52 21.72
N TYR A 206 15.86 2.65 21.08
CA TYR A 206 14.49 3.03 20.75
C TYR A 206 13.86 2.04 19.76
N LEU A 207 14.58 1.69 18.68
CA LEU A 207 14.12 0.65 17.73
C LEU A 207 13.95 -0.71 18.41
N THR A 208 14.84 -1.07 19.33
CA THR A 208 14.77 -2.33 20.06
C THR A 208 13.51 -2.40 20.91
N ALA A 209 13.18 -1.34 21.66
CA ALA A 209 11.96 -1.26 22.45
C ALA A 209 10.69 -1.25 21.59
N GLU A 210 10.65 -0.46 20.51
CA GLU A 210 9.49 -0.42 19.61
C GLU A 210 9.21 -1.80 19.00
N ARG A 211 10.24 -2.56 18.65
CA ARG A 211 10.09 -3.93 18.15
C ARG A 211 9.57 -4.90 19.20
N ASP A 212 9.93 -4.71 20.46
CA ASP A 212 9.47 -5.57 21.55
C ASP A 212 7.97 -5.46 21.79
N LYS A 213 7.36 -4.28 21.60
CA LYS A 213 5.91 -4.05 21.65
C LYS A 213 5.12 -5.00 20.74
N TYR A 214 5.74 -5.46 19.64
CA TYR A 214 5.10 -6.30 18.64
C TYR A 214 5.73 -7.69 18.50
N GLY A 215 6.65 -8.08 19.40
CA GLY A 215 7.32 -9.39 19.35
C GLY A 215 8.34 -9.56 18.22
N ALA A 216 8.74 -8.48 17.55
CA ALA A 216 9.63 -8.55 16.40
C ALA A 216 11.04 -9.03 16.76
N ASN A 217 11.54 -8.75 17.97
CA ASN A 217 12.85 -9.23 18.41
C ASN A 217 12.83 -10.71 18.81
N ASP A 218 11.66 -11.35 18.92
CA ASP A 218 11.56 -12.75 19.35
C ASP A 218 11.84 -13.75 18.22
N VAL A 219 11.88 -13.27 16.97
CA VAL A 219 12.19 -14.06 15.77
C VAL A 219 13.59 -13.76 15.26
N LYS A 220 14.16 -14.65 14.44
CA LYS A 220 15.49 -14.44 13.86
C LYS A 220 15.53 -13.22 12.94
N PRO A 221 16.59 -12.39 13.01
CA PRO A 221 16.76 -11.32 12.05
C PRO A 221 16.98 -11.87 10.64
N GLY A 222 16.57 -11.11 9.64
CA GLY A 222 16.60 -11.48 8.23
C GLY A 222 17.52 -10.61 7.37
N LEU A 223 18.00 -11.19 6.27
CA LEU A 223 18.62 -10.43 5.18
C LEU A 223 17.59 -9.50 4.52
N THR A 224 16.40 -10.04 4.26
CA THR A 224 15.21 -9.30 3.83
C THR A 224 14.05 -9.55 4.78
N GLY A 225 12.95 -8.80 4.66
CA GLY A 225 11.81 -8.86 5.56
C GLY A 225 10.71 -7.89 5.15
N LEU A 226 9.62 -7.88 5.91
CA LEU A 226 8.44 -7.08 5.55
C LEU A 226 8.74 -5.59 5.48
N ALA A 227 9.39 -5.02 6.50
CA ALA A 227 9.82 -3.63 6.45
C ALA A 227 10.80 -3.35 5.30
N GLN A 228 11.71 -4.29 5.00
CA GLN A 228 12.70 -4.15 3.92
C GLN A 228 12.10 -4.16 2.51
N ILE A 229 10.88 -4.70 2.31
CA ILE A 229 10.22 -4.64 1.00
C ILE A 229 9.12 -3.55 0.95
N SER A 230 8.73 -3.01 2.10
CA SER A 230 7.67 -2.01 2.23
C SER A 230 8.16 -0.56 2.20
N GLY A 231 9.47 -0.31 2.35
CA GLY A 231 10.04 1.03 2.31
C GLY A 231 11.51 1.14 2.73
N ARG A 232 12.10 0.06 3.27
CA ARG A 232 13.51 0.00 3.74
C ARG A 232 13.89 1.14 4.69
N ASP A 233 14.58 2.13 4.16
CA ASP A 233 15.22 3.23 4.87
C ASP A 233 14.31 4.48 4.91
N GLU A 234 13.18 4.46 4.20
CA GLU A 234 12.17 5.52 4.20
C GLU A 234 11.17 5.40 5.37
N LEU A 235 11.10 4.23 6.02
CA LEU A 235 10.17 3.96 7.11
C LEU A 235 10.69 4.53 8.44
N GLU A 236 9.82 5.23 9.16
CA GLU A 236 10.09 5.62 10.54
C GLU A 236 10.18 4.40 11.47
N ILE A 237 10.89 4.55 12.59
CA ILE A 237 11.14 3.46 13.55
C ILE A 237 9.85 2.76 14.03
N PRO A 238 8.79 3.49 14.43
CA PRO A 238 7.55 2.86 14.88
C PRO A 238 6.84 2.05 13.78
N GLU A 239 6.79 2.58 12.55
CA GLU A 239 6.17 1.88 11.42
C GLU A 239 6.95 0.62 11.03
N LYS A 240 8.28 0.72 11.02
CA LYS A 240 9.19 -0.40 10.79
C LYS A 240 9.00 -1.49 11.84
N ALA A 241 8.96 -1.12 13.12
CA ALA A 241 8.73 -2.07 14.21
C ALA A 241 7.36 -2.76 14.10
N LYS A 242 6.31 -2.02 13.74
CA LYS A 242 4.97 -2.57 13.51
C LYS A 242 4.95 -3.57 12.37
N LEU A 243 5.58 -3.28 11.23
CA LEU A 243 5.70 -4.21 10.11
C LEU A 243 6.50 -5.46 10.47
N ASP A 244 7.63 -5.30 11.16
CA ASP A 244 8.41 -6.43 11.66
C ASP A 244 7.59 -7.31 12.63
N GLY A 245 6.71 -6.69 13.43
CA GLY A 245 5.76 -7.36 14.31
C GLY A 245 4.65 -8.11 13.59
N VAL A 246 4.10 -7.55 12.49
CA VAL A 246 3.14 -8.25 11.61
C VAL A 246 3.75 -9.53 11.05
N TYR A 247 5.03 -9.47 10.66
CA TYR A 247 5.76 -10.65 10.21
C TYR A 247 5.91 -11.69 11.33
N ALA A 248 6.39 -11.28 12.51
CA ALA A 248 6.55 -12.18 13.65
C ALA A 248 5.22 -12.86 14.05
N LYS A 249 4.12 -12.11 14.07
CA LYS A 249 2.78 -12.63 14.38
C LYS A 249 2.33 -13.70 13.39
N GLU A 250 2.58 -13.53 12.09
CA GLU A 250 2.19 -14.53 11.08
C GLU A 250 3.07 -15.79 11.14
N LEU A 251 4.34 -15.68 11.56
CA LEU A 251 5.21 -16.81 11.86
C LEU A 251 4.68 -17.67 13.02
N SER A 252 4.22 -17.03 14.10
CA SER A 252 3.69 -17.71 15.30
C SER A 252 2.27 -18.26 15.10
N LYS A 253 1.51 -17.75 14.13
CA LYS A 253 0.09 -18.08 13.92
C LYS A 253 -0.15 -19.53 13.52
N SER A 254 0.57 -20.03 12.52
CA SER A 254 0.56 -21.44 12.09
C SER A 254 1.70 -21.71 11.11
N SER A 255 2.11 -22.98 10.98
CA SER A 255 3.14 -23.39 10.03
C SER A 255 2.83 -22.96 8.58
N PHE A 256 1.57 -23.02 8.18
CA PHE A 256 1.14 -22.61 6.83
C PHE A 256 1.16 -21.09 6.65
N ALA A 257 0.73 -20.33 7.66
CA ALA A 257 0.76 -18.87 7.62
C ALA A 257 2.20 -18.34 7.52
N GLY A 258 3.11 -18.89 8.34
CA GLY A 258 4.54 -18.56 8.32
C GLY A 258 5.17 -18.86 6.96
N PHE A 259 4.93 -20.05 6.40
CA PHE A 259 5.44 -20.40 5.05
C PHE A 259 4.92 -19.47 3.97
N ARG A 260 3.61 -19.18 3.97
CA ARG A 260 3.00 -18.26 2.99
C ARG A 260 3.57 -16.85 3.11
N MET A 261 3.79 -16.38 4.33
CA MET A 261 4.40 -15.08 4.58
C MET A 261 5.84 -15.03 4.05
N ASP A 262 6.66 -16.02 4.35
CA ASP A 262 8.02 -16.14 3.83
C ASP A 262 8.04 -16.18 2.29
N MET A 263 7.15 -16.95 1.66
CA MET A 263 7.04 -16.96 0.20
C MET A 263 6.68 -15.59 -0.38
N LYS A 264 5.74 -14.87 0.25
CA LYS A 264 5.37 -13.50 -0.13
C LYS A 264 6.59 -12.57 -0.03
N MET A 265 7.35 -12.66 1.05
CA MET A 265 8.53 -11.82 1.28
C MET A 265 9.68 -12.16 0.33
N PHE A 266 9.91 -13.44 0.04
CA PHE A 266 10.95 -13.91 -0.86
C PHE A 266 10.76 -13.31 -2.26
N PHE A 267 9.57 -13.50 -2.84
CA PHE A 267 9.25 -12.93 -4.15
C PHE A 267 9.19 -11.41 -4.13
N GLY A 268 8.63 -10.81 -3.07
CA GLY A 268 8.63 -9.35 -2.90
C GLY A 268 10.04 -8.76 -2.91
N SER A 269 11.01 -9.46 -2.32
CA SER A 269 12.41 -9.05 -2.29
C SER A 269 13.08 -9.12 -3.66
N ILE A 270 12.79 -10.17 -4.45
CA ILE A 270 13.29 -10.29 -5.83
C ILE A 270 12.79 -9.11 -6.67
N PHE A 271 11.50 -8.76 -6.55
CA PHE A 271 10.92 -7.64 -7.29
C PHE A 271 11.47 -6.27 -6.82
N SER A 272 11.69 -6.09 -5.51
CA SER A 272 12.27 -4.87 -4.96
C SER A 272 13.70 -4.63 -5.46
N VAL A 273 14.56 -5.66 -5.45
CA VAL A 273 15.95 -5.55 -5.91
C VAL A 273 16.04 -5.23 -7.41
N LEU A 274 15.15 -5.80 -8.24
CA LEU A 274 15.12 -5.54 -9.68
C LEU A 274 14.69 -4.11 -10.05
N LYS A 275 13.96 -3.43 -9.17
CA LYS A 275 13.43 -2.08 -9.44
C LYS A 275 14.30 -0.94 -8.92
N HIS A 276 15.36 -1.22 -8.15
CA HIS A 276 16.16 -0.20 -7.45
C HIS A 276 15.32 0.78 -6.58
N GLU A 277 14.14 0.36 -6.09
CA GLU A 277 13.25 1.18 -5.25
C GLU A 277 13.79 1.25 -3.79
N GLY A 278 13.83 2.44 -3.17
CA GLY A 278 14.06 2.64 -1.72
C GLY A 278 15.50 2.65 -1.22
N ILE A 279 16.50 3.02 -2.04
CA ILE A 279 17.90 3.22 -1.59
C ILE A 279 18.16 4.72 -1.44
N VAL A 280 18.02 5.24 -0.21
CA VAL A 280 18.40 6.61 0.14
C VAL A 280 19.77 6.58 0.83
N GLU A 281 20.78 7.20 0.24
CA GLU A 281 22.10 7.34 0.87
C GLU A 281 21.97 8.25 2.10
N GLY A 282 22.17 7.70 3.30
CA GLY A 282 22.18 8.49 4.54
C GLY A 282 20.90 8.44 5.37
N GLY A 283 20.07 7.39 5.26
CA GLY A 283 18.93 7.17 6.17
C GLY A 283 17.89 8.31 6.21
N THR A 284 16.93 8.20 7.12
CA THR A 284 15.79 9.14 7.27
C THR A 284 16.18 10.61 7.47
N GLY A 285 17.40 10.89 7.94
CA GLY A 285 17.89 12.26 8.19
C GLY A 285 18.12 13.12 6.94
N ALA A 286 18.45 12.51 5.79
CA ALA A 286 18.58 13.23 4.52
C ALA A 286 17.20 13.67 3.97
N MET A 287 16.21 12.80 4.15
CA MET A 287 14.81 13.09 3.81
C MET A 287 14.25 14.20 4.68
N ALA A 288 14.56 14.31 5.98
CA ALA A 288 14.08 15.43 6.80
C ALA A 288 14.59 16.81 6.31
N LYS A 289 15.81 16.89 5.78
CA LYS A 289 16.36 18.12 5.19
C LYS A 289 15.83 18.41 3.80
N GLU A 290 15.62 17.39 2.96
CA GLU A 290 14.95 17.55 1.66
C GLU A 290 13.46 17.82 1.81
N PHE A 291 12.76 17.23 2.79
CA PHE A 291 11.38 17.54 3.15
C PHE A 291 11.27 18.93 3.77
N ALA A 292 12.21 19.39 4.60
CA ALA A 292 12.19 20.77 5.09
C ALA A 292 12.40 21.78 3.95
N LYS A 293 13.27 21.44 2.97
CA LYS A 293 13.53 22.26 1.78
C LYS A 293 12.41 22.18 0.74
N ALA A 294 11.75 21.03 0.60
CA ALA A 294 10.59 20.83 -0.25
C ALA A 294 9.33 21.44 0.38
N LYS A 295 9.18 21.40 1.71
CA LYS A 295 8.10 22.07 2.44
C LYS A 295 8.25 23.59 2.40
N SER A 296 9.48 24.12 2.26
CA SER A 296 9.70 25.54 1.98
C SER A 296 9.56 25.95 0.51
N LEU A 297 9.58 24.99 -0.44
CA LEU A 297 9.42 25.21 -1.88
C LEU A 297 8.02 24.86 -2.41
N VAL A 298 7.24 24.06 -1.67
CA VAL A 298 5.86 23.65 -1.98
C VAL A 298 4.83 24.48 -1.19
N ALA A 299 5.26 25.29 -0.22
CA ALA A 299 4.40 26.23 0.49
C ALA A 299 3.96 27.45 -0.35
N SER A 300 4.29 27.50 -1.65
CA SER A 300 3.88 28.56 -2.57
C SER A 300 2.97 28.03 -3.69
N GLU A 301 1.87 27.39 -3.31
CA GLU A 301 0.58 27.39 -4.03
C GLU A 301 -0.41 26.61 -3.16
N SER A 302 -1.19 27.34 -2.36
CA SER A 302 -2.20 26.73 -1.51
C SER A 302 -3.40 26.28 -2.34
N ASN A 303 -3.73 24.99 -2.32
CA ASN A 303 -5.08 24.48 -2.63
C ASN A 303 -6.06 24.95 -1.54
N THR A 304 -6.26 26.26 -1.41
CA THR A 304 -7.28 26.84 -0.55
C THR A 304 -8.64 26.56 -1.16
N LEU A 305 -9.44 25.73 -0.48
CA LEU A 305 -10.80 25.41 -0.89
C LEU A 305 -11.71 26.63 -0.69
N THR A 306 -12.61 26.86 -1.64
CA THR A 306 -13.58 27.96 -1.60
C THR A 306 -14.52 27.81 -0.39
N PRO A 307 -14.88 28.90 0.31
CA PRO A 307 -15.91 28.85 1.35
C PRO A 307 -17.24 28.30 0.82
N LEU A 308 -18.02 27.66 1.68
CA LEU A 308 -19.33 27.12 1.31
C LEU A 308 -20.39 28.21 1.37
N ASP A 309 -21.24 28.27 0.35
CA ASP A 309 -22.26 29.30 0.13
C ASP A 309 -23.69 28.75 0.00
N GLY A 310 -23.84 27.43 -0.11
CA GLY A 310 -25.13 26.72 -0.18
C GLY A 310 -24.97 25.36 -0.83
N THR A 311 -26.10 24.76 -1.23
CA THR A 311 -26.18 23.44 -1.84
C THR A 311 -26.94 23.45 -3.16
N SER A 312 -26.32 22.87 -4.18
CA SER A 312 -26.97 22.54 -5.44
C SER A 312 -27.10 21.02 -5.55
N VAL A 313 -28.32 20.50 -5.67
CA VAL A 313 -28.55 19.12 -6.11
C VAL A 313 -28.43 19.05 -7.62
N LEU A 314 -27.71 18.04 -8.12
CA LEU A 314 -27.54 17.80 -9.55
C LEU A 314 -28.04 16.40 -9.92
N MET A 315 -29.06 16.33 -10.77
CA MET A 315 -29.64 15.10 -11.29
C MET A 315 -29.72 15.15 -12.82
N SER A 316 -29.58 13.99 -13.47
CA SER A 316 -29.88 13.84 -14.90
C SER A 316 -30.85 12.69 -15.11
N VAL A 317 -31.79 12.87 -16.04
CA VAL A 317 -32.78 11.88 -16.45
C VAL A 317 -32.80 11.77 -17.98
N TYR A 318 -33.17 10.60 -18.50
CA TYR A 318 -33.27 10.36 -19.94
C TYR A 318 -34.45 9.44 -20.27
N TYR A 319 -34.82 9.37 -21.55
CA TYR A 319 -36.05 8.74 -22.05
C TYR A 319 -36.30 7.27 -21.68
N LYS A 320 -35.31 6.52 -21.16
CA LYS A 320 -35.52 5.12 -20.70
C LYS A 320 -35.72 5.00 -19.19
N GLU A 321 -35.76 6.10 -18.46
CA GLU A 321 -36.09 6.07 -17.05
C GLU A 321 -37.55 5.61 -16.86
N ASN A 322 -37.83 4.98 -15.73
CA ASN A 322 -39.17 4.65 -15.29
C ASN A 322 -39.81 5.87 -14.59
N PRO A 323 -40.99 6.33 -15.02
CA PRO A 323 -41.68 7.45 -14.39
C PRO A 323 -41.92 7.30 -12.88
N GLU A 324 -42.22 6.10 -12.39
CA GLU A 324 -42.41 5.84 -10.95
C GLU A 324 -41.10 5.99 -10.17
N PHE A 325 -39.98 5.60 -10.78
CA PHE A 325 -38.68 5.71 -10.12
C PHE A 325 -38.23 7.17 -10.05
N LEU A 326 -38.44 7.92 -11.14
CA LEU A 326 -38.20 9.36 -11.16
C LEU A 326 -39.06 10.09 -10.12
N ASP A 327 -40.35 9.75 -10.02
CA ASP A 327 -41.27 10.35 -9.06
C ASP A 327 -40.79 10.14 -7.61
N LEU A 328 -40.41 8.91 -7.26
CA LEU A 328 -39.85 8.60 -5.94
C LEU A 328 -38.52 9.33 -5.69
N ALA A 329 -37.64 9.39 -6.67
CA ALA A 329 -36.35 10.08 -6.56
C ALA A 329 -36.54 11.58 -6.30
N LEU A 330 -37.36 12.25 -7.11
CA LEU A 330 -37.70 13.67 -6.96
C LEU A 330 -38.37 13.93 -5.61
N LYS A 331 -39.36 13.13 -5.23
CA LYS A 331 -40.03 13.24 -3.92
C LYS A 331 -39.06 13.14 -2.75
N SER A 332 -38.13 12.17 -2.78
CA SER A 332 -37.16 11.95 -1.69
C SER A 332 -36.23 13.14 -1.45
N ILE A 333 -36.05 14.00 -2.45
CA ILE A 333 -35.18 15.17 -2.40
C ILE A 333 -35.98 16.46 -2.19
N LEU A 334 -36.98 16.72 -3.03
CA LEU A 334 -37.75 17.97 -3.01
C LEU A 334 -38.74 18.01 -1.84
N VAL A 335 -39.33 16.87 -1.46
CA VAL A 335 -40.41 16.82 -0.46
C VAL A 335 -39.92 16.29 0.89
N GLU A 336 -39.16 15.20 0.90
CA GLU A 336 -38.89 14.44 2.14
C GLU A 336 -37.60 14.85 2.88
N GLN A 337 -36.73 15.67 2.29
CA GLN A 337 -35.52 16.15 2.97
C GLN A 337 -35.85 17.07 4.17
N SER A 338 -35.14 16.87 5.28
CA SER A 338 -35.23 17.70 6.50
C SER A 338 -34.69 19.11 6.29
N VAL A 339 -33.75 19.27 5.35
CA VAL A 339 -33.27 20.56 4.86
C VAL A 339 -33.38 20.55 3.34
N LYS A 340 -34.06 21.54 2.78
CA LYS A 340 -34.20 21.69 1.32
C LYS A 340 -32.86 22.12 0.70
N PRO A 341 -32.54 21.67 -0.52
CA PRO A 341 -31.44 22.28 -1.24
C PRO A 341 -31.78 23.73 -1.59
N ASP A 342 -30.75 24.56 -1.68
CA ASP A 342 -30.89 25.95 -2.15
C ASP A 342 -31.22 25.99 -3.66
N GLU A 343 -30.73 24.99 -4.39
CA GLU A 343 -30.96 24.82 -5.83
C GLU A 343 -31.03 23.34 -6.19
N PHE A 344 -31.95 22.96 -7.08
CA PHE A 344 -32.01 21.64 -7.70
C PHE A 344 -31.91 21.79 -9.22
N VAL A 345 -30.81 21.34 -9.80
CA VAL A 345 -30.57 21.32 -11.24
C VAL A 345 -30.94 19.95 -11.81
N LEU A 346 -32.03 19.89 -12.59
CA LEU A 346 -32.47 18.71 -13.32
C LEU A 346 -32.11 18.82 -14.81
N VAL A 347 -31.27 17.90 -15.29
CA VAL A 347 -30.89 17.83 -16.71
C VAL A 347 -31.65 16.70 -17.41
N CYS A 348 -32.53 17.07 -18.33
CA CYS A 348 -33.19 16.15 -19.25
C CYS A 348 -32.27 15.90 -20.45
N ASP A 349 -31.60 14.74 -20.47
CA ASP A 349 -30.60 14.35 -21.47
C ASP A 349 -31.27 13.79 -22.75
N GLY A 350 -31.75 14.72 -23.58
CA GLY A 350 -32.55 14.47 -24.77
C GLY A 350 -34.05 14.58 -24.51
N PRO A 351 -34.88 14.38 -25.55
CA PRO A 351 -36.34 14.35 -25.41
C PRO A 351 -36.74 13.21 -24.47
N LEU A 352 -37.61 13.51 -23.50
CA LEU A 352 -38.18 12.52 -22.59
C LEU A 352 -39.49 11.97 -23.15
N THR A 353 -40.08 10.99 -22.46
CA THR A 353 -41.45 10.54 -22.77
C THR A 353 -42.47 11.45 -22.09
N ASP A 354 -43.69 11.45 -22.60
CA ASP A 354 -44.79 12.26 -22.04
C ASP A 354 -45.01 11.94 -20.55
N GLU A 355 -44.89 10.68 -20.15
CA GLU A 355 -45.07 10.27 -18.74
C GLU A 355 -43.95 10.80 -17.83
N LEU A 356 -42.72 10.89 -18.32
CA LEU A 356 -41.60 11.49 -17.57
C LEU A 356 -41.79 13.01 -17.45
N ASP A 357 -42.26 13.66 -18.51
CA ASP A 357 -42.57 15.09 -18.49
C ASP A 357 -43.74 15.40 -17.56
N GLU A 358 -44.77 14.55 -17.51
CA GLU A 358 -45.86 14.64 -16.54
C GLU A 358 -45.35 14.51 -15.09
N VAL A 359 -44.40 13.61 -14.83
CA VAL A 359 -43.79 13.49 -13.48
C VAL A 359 -43.05 14.77 -13.10
N ILE A 360 -42.26 15.35 -14.00
CA ILE A 360 -41.53 16.59 -13.73
C ILE A 360 -42.51 17.75 -13.48
N ALA A 361 -43.56 17.87 -14.29
CA ALA A 361 -44.56 18.93 -14.17
C ALA A 361 -45.26 18.95 -12.81
N LYS A 362 -45.42 17.79 -12.14
CA LYS A 362 -45.99 17.71 -10.78
C LYS A 362 -45.21 18.53 -9.75
N TYR A 363 -43.89 18.65 -9.91
CA TYR A 363 -43.01 19.34 -8.97
C TYR A 363 -42.63 20.75 -9.43
N GLU A 364 -42.79 21.07 -10.72
CA GLU A 364 -42.38 22.35 -11.31
C GLU A 364 -43.09 23.54 -10.66
N ASP A 365 -44.42 23.46 -10.46
CA ASP A 365 -45.19 24.57 -9.89
C ASP A 365 -44.88 24.80 -8.40
N GLU A 366 -44.78 23.72 -7.61
CA GLU A 366 -44.56 23.79 -6.16
C GLU A 366 -43.11 24.20 -5.83
N PHE A 367 -42.15 23.76 -6.64
CA PHE A 367 -40.72 23.95 -6.38
C PHE A 367 -40.04 24.89 -7.37
N LYS A 368 -40.77 25.74 -8.10
CA LYS A 368 -40.22 26.64 -9.14
C LYS A 368 -39.03 27.52 -8.71
N ASP A 369 -38.94 27.85 -7.43
CA ASP A 369 -37.87 28.69 -6.89
C ASP A 369 -36.58 27.89 -6.60
N ILE A 370 -36.66 26.55 -6.60
CA ILE A 370 -35.57 25.62 -6.30
C ILE A 370 -35.25 24.75 -7.53
N LEU A 371 -36.27 24.21 -8.20
CA LEU A 371 -36.16 23.25 -9.31
C LEU A 371 -35.92 23.95 -10.64
N MET A 372 -34.69 23.86 -11.13
CA MET A 372 -34.22 24.41 -12.39
C MET A 372 -34.10 23.28 -13.43
N ILE A 373 -34.97 23.31 -14.44
CA ILE A 373 -35.05 22.26 -15.47
C ILE A 373 -34.30 22.70 -16.73
N TYR A 374 -33.34 21.90 -17.16
CA TYR A 374 -32.60 22.13 -18.40
C TYR A 374 -32.73 20.94 -19.34
N ARG A 375 -33.16 21.19 -20.58
CA ARG A 375 -33.37 20.17 -21.61
C ARG A 375 -32.32 20.27 -22.70
N THR A 376 -31.75 19.14 -23.09
CA THR A 376 -30.88 19.04 -24.29
C THR A 376 -31.66 18.46 -25.47
N GLU A 377 -31.28 18.85 -26.69
CA GLU A 377 -31.96 18.40 -27.91
C GLU A 377 -31.77 16.91 -28.20
N GLU A 378 -30.63 16.34 -27.77
CA GLU A 378 -30.25 14.96 -27.98
C GLU A 378 -29.73 14.34 -26.69
N ASN A 379 -29.83 13.00 -26.60
CA ASN A 379 -29.21 12.23 -25.54
C ASN A 379 -27.68 12.18 -25.75
N GLN A 380 -26.94 12.87 -24.89
CA GLN A 380 -25.50 12.99 -24.96
C GLN A 380 -24.77 11.98 -24.07
N GLY A 381 -25.49 11.36 -23.14
CA GLY A 381 -24.98 10.42 -22.15
C GLY A 381 -24.61 11.10 -20.82
N LEU A 382 -24.71 10.32 -19.75
CA LEU A 382 -24.65 10.79 -18.36
C LEU A 382 -23.49 11.76 -18.06
N GLY A 383 -22.25 11.43 -18.44
CA GLY A 383 -21.10 12.30 -18.13
C GLY A 383 -21.20 13.69 -18.76
N LYS A 384 -21.74 13.81 -19.98
CA LYS A 384 -21.95 15.10 -20.65
C LYS A 384 -23.12 15.86 -20.02
N ALA A 385 -24.21 15.16 -19.70
CA ALA A 385 -25.35 15.74 -19.01
C ALA A 385 -24.96 16.29 -17.62
N LEU A 386 -24.16 15.54 -16.86
CA LEU A 386 -23.63 15.98 -15.56
C LEU A 386 -22.68 17.19 -15.71
N ASN A 387 -21.82 17.23 -16.71
CA ASN A 387 -20.99 18.41 -16.97
C ASN A 387 -21.83 19.64 -17.31
N TYR A 388 -22.85 19.46 -18.15
CA TYR A 388 -23.76 20.54 -18.51
C TYR A 388 -24.51 21.06 -17.28
N GLY A 389 -25.10 20.16 -16.47
CA GLY A 389 -25.77 20.56 -15.24
C GLY A 389 -24.83 21.17 -14.20
N LEU A 390 -23.60 20.67 -14.04
CA LEU A 390 -22.59 21.26 -13.16
C LEU A 390 -22.30 22.73 -13.53
N SER A 391 -22.28 23.06 -14.83
CA SER A 391 -22.11 24.44 -15.30
C SER A 391 -23.31 25.35 -14.99
N LYS A 392 -24.46 24.76 -14.65
CA LYS A 392 -25.68 25.48 -14.25
C LYS A 392 -25.83 25.61 -12.75
N CYS A 393 -25.18 24.74 -11.97
CA CYS A 393 -25.22 24.85 -10.51
C CYS A 393 -24.58 26.17 -10.05
N SER A 394 -25.23 26.86 -9.11
CA SER A 394 -24.80 28.15 -8.60
C SER A 394 -23.91 28.06 -7.36
N HIS A 395 -24.08 27.01 -6.55
CA HIS A 395 -23.39 26.86 -5.27
C HIS A 395 -22.14 25.97 -5.34
N GLU A 396 -21.28 26.12 -4.33
CA GLU A 396 -20.03 25.38 -4.21
C GLU A 396 -20.24 23.91 -3.81
N VAL A 397 -21.25 23.58 -3.01
CA VAL A 397 -21.53 22.17 -2.66
C VAL A 397 -22.50 21.57 -3.67
N ILE A 398 -22.04 20.56 -4.40
CA ILE A 398 -22.85 19.79 -5.32
C ILE A 398 -23.20 18.45 -4.69
N ILE A 399 -24.50 18.15 -4.58
CA ILE A 399 -25.00 16.85 -4.14
C ILE A 399 -25.53 16.12 -5.37
N ARG A 400 -24.88 15.04 -5.77
CA ARG A 400 -25.26 14.30 -6.97
C ARG A 400 -26.37 13.31 -6.63
N ALA A 401 -27.44 13.28 -7.44
CA ALA A 401 -28.53 12.32 -7.31
C ALA A 401 -28.75 11.52 -8.60
N ASP A 402 -29.19 10.27 -8.45
CA ASP A 402 -29.64 9.39 -9.52
C ASP A 402 -31.17 9.49 -9.68
N SER A 403 -31.68 9.35 -10.90
CA SER A 403 -33.11 9.42 -11.20
C SER A 403 -33.91 8.19 -10.75
N ASP A 404 -33.26 7.12 -10.32
CA ASP A 404 -33.88 5.87 -9.89
C ASP A 404 -33.64 5.48 -8.42
N ASP A 405 -32.86 6.29 -7.70
CA ASP A 405 -32.44 6.08 -6.31
C ASP A 405 -33.23 6.96 -5.32
N ILE A 406 -33.28 6.54 -4.05
CA ILE A 406 -34.03 7.23 -2.99
C ILE A 406 -33.05 7.77 -1.95
N CYS A 407 -33.08 9.07 -1.70
CA CYS A 407 -32.26 9.71 -0.67
C CYS A 407 -32.90 9.58 0.72
N THR A 408 -32.09 9.38 1.76
CA THR A 408 -32.62 9.45 3.14
C THR A 408 -32.95 10.91 3.50
N PRO A 409 -33.93 11.15 4.39
CA PRO A 409 -34.40 12.51 4.73
C PRO A 409 -33.31 13.48 5.19
N ASP A 410 -32.23 12.99 5.81
CA ASP A 410 -31.17 13.83 6.36
C ASP A 410 -29.92 13.90 5.48
N ARG A 411 -29.97 13.44 4.22
CA ARG A 411 -28.80 13.38 3.35
C ARG A 411 -28.17 14.75 3.11
N ILE A 412 -28.97 15.73 2.68
CA ILE A 412 -28.45 17.05 2.30
C ILE A 412 -27.75 17.71 3.49
N LYS A 413 -28.45 17.75 4.62
CA LYS A 413 -27.94 18.28 5.88
C LYS A 413 -26.60 17.65 6.26
N GLN A 414 -26.53 16.31 6.30
CA GLN A 414 -25.34 15.62 6.75
C GLN A 414 -24.13 15.79 5.83
N GLN A 415 -24.34 15.79 4.51
CA GLN A 415 -23.23 15.98 3.57
C GLN A 415 -22.71 17.43 3.57
N PHE A 416 -23.62 18.41 3.70
CA PHE A 416 -23.24 19.81 3.81
C PHE A 416 -22.50 20.11 5.13
N GLU A 417 -23.07 19.69 6.27
CA GLU A 417 -22.44 19.85 7.59
C GLU A 417 -21.04 19.21 7.62
N TYR A 418 -20.89 18.01 7.04
CA TYR A 418 -19.60 17.33 6.97
C TYR A 418 -18.56 18.13 6.18
N LEU A 419 -18.90 18.64 4.99
CA LEU A 419 -17.97 19.45 4.19
C LEU A 419 -17.66 20.80 4.84
N ASN A 420 -18.58 21.32 5.64
CA ASN A 420 -18.40 22.56 6.40
C ASN A 420 -17.46 22.37 7.59
N GLU A 421 -17.64 21.29 8.36
CA GLU A 421 -16.80 20.93 9.51
C GLU A 421 -15.41 20.47 9.09
N HIS A 422 -15.30 19.82 7.94
CA HIS A 422 -14.05 19.30 7.38
C HIS A 422 -13.64 20.10 6.13
N SER A 423 -13.24 21.35 6.35
CA SER A 423 -12.88 22.29 5.29
C SER A 423 -11.77 21.81 4.34
N GLU A 424 -10.95 20.84 4.75
CA GLU A 424 -9.89 20.21 3.95
C GLU A 424 -10.39 19.10 3.01
N ILE A 425 -11.64 18.64 3.18
CA ILE A 425 -12.26 17.59 2.35
C ILE A 425 -12.92 18.22 1.13
N ALA A 426 -12.57 17.69 -0.05
CA ALA A 426 -13.11 18.15 -1.32
C ALA A 426 -14.33 17.33 -1.78
N ILE A 427 -14.36 16.05 -1.44
CA ILE A 427 -15.34 15.08 -1.92
C ILE A 427 -15.71 14.19 -0.74
N VAL A 428 -17.01 14.05 -0.48
CA VAL A 428 -17.55 13.17 0.55
C VAL A 428 -18.61 12.25 -0.06
N SER A 429 -18.65 11.00 0.36
CA SER A 429 -19.76 10.10 0.05
C SER A 429 -20.23 9.41 1.32
N SER A 430 -21.04 8.37 1.21
CA SER A 430 -21.61 7.66 2.35
C SER A 430 -21.84 6.19 2.00
N TYR A 431 -22.29 5.42 2.97
CA TYR A 431 -22.79 4.07 2.69
C TYR A 431 -24.08 4.14 1.87
N ILE A 432 -24.36 3.05 1.19
CA ILE A 432 -25.60 2.83 0.46
C ILE A 432 -26.17 1.47 0.81
N ASP A 433 -27.48 1.34 0.69
CA ASP A 433 -28.17 0.07 0.76
C ASP A 433 -28.77 -0.28 -0.59
N GLU A 434 -28.66 -1.54 -1.01
CA GLU A 434 -29.15 -2.03 -2.30
C GLU A 434 -30.56 -2.62 -2.15
N PHE A 435 -31.51 -2.19 -2.99
CA PHE A 435 -32.86 -2.72 -3.04
C PHE A 435 -33.34 -3.04 -4.47
N ASP A 436 -34.26 -3.99 -4.58
CA ASP A 436 -34.89 -4.38 -5.86
C ASP A 436 -36.35 -3.91 -5.96
N VAL A 437 -37.15 -4.13 -4.90
CA VAL A 437 -38.60 -3.87 -4.89
C VAL A 437 -38.99 -2.98 -3.71
N ASP A 438 -38.59 -3.34 -2.50
CA ASP A 438 -38.90 -2.59 -1.27
C ASP A 438 -37.61 -2.08 -0.62
N TRP A 439 -37.46 -0.76 -0.53
CA TRP A 439 -36.30 -0.13 0.10
C TRP A 439 -36.37 -0.12 1.62
N ASN A 440 -37.52 -0.43 2.24
CA ASN A 440 -37.63 -0.62 3.69
C ASN A 440 -36.98 -1.93 4.16
N ASN A 441 -36.72 -2.85 3.22
CA ASN A 441 -36.05 -4.13 3.49
C ASN A 441 -34.90 -4.36 2.50
N PRO A 442 -33.80 -3.58 2.62
CA PRO A 442 -32.68 -3.66 1.70
C PRO A 442 -31.99 -5.03 1.78
N LYS A 443 -31.53 -5.53 0.63
CA LYS A 443 -30.91 -6.85 0.54
C LYS A 443 -29.44 -6.85 0.94
N ASN A 444 -28.77 -5.73 0.76
CA ASN A 444 -27.34 -5.61 1.00
C ASN A 444 -26.99 -4.18 1.41
N LYS A 445 -25.95 -4.03 2.22
CA LYS A 445 -25.37 -2.75 2.60
C LYS A 445 -23.95 -2.67 2.08
N LYS A 446 -23.60 -1.57 1.40
CA LYS A 446 -22.27 -1.35 0.85
C LYS A 446 -21.56 -0.27 1.66
N GLU A 447 -20.63 -0.73 2.48
CA GLU A 447 -19.76 0.10 3.29
C GLU A 447 -18.44 0.37 2.58
N LEU A 448 -17.85 1.53 2.85
CA LEU A 448 -16.58 1.98 2.28
C LEU A 448 -15.67 2.51 3.39
N PRO A 449 -14.34 2.52 3.21
CA PRO A 449 -13.44 3.16 4.16
C PRO A 449 -13.81 4.63 4.41
N LEU A 450 -13.57 5.14 5.62
CA LEU A 450 -14.03 6.48 6.01
C LEU A 450 -13.03 7.58 5.69
N VAL A 451 -11.73 7.30 5.81
CA VAL A 451 -10.66 8.31 5.75
C VAL A 451 -9.88 8.26 4.44
N HIS A 452 -9.31 9.41 4.06
CA HIS A 452 -8.64 9.62 2.79
C HIS A 452 -7.53 8.59 2.50
N GLU A 453 -6.72 8.23 3.49
CA GLU A 453 -5.58 7.33 3.33
C GLU A 453 -6.06 5.93 2.89
N GLU A 454 -7.11 5.41 3.53
CA GLU A 454 -7.70 4.12 3.20
C GLU A 454 -8.41 4.16 1.85
N LEU A 455 -9.12 5.26 1.56
CA LEU A 455 -9.75 5.50 0.27
C LEU A 455 -8.73 5.56 -0.86
N SER A 456 -7.60 6.21 -0.64
CA SER A 456 -6.50 6.30 -1.60
C SER A 456 -5.87 4.94 -1.88
N GLN A 457 -5.70 4.08 -0.86
CA GLN A 457 -5.24 2.70 -1.07
C GLN A 457 -6.28 1.86 -1.82
N MET A 458 -7.56 1.99 -1.47
CA MET A 458 -8.66 1.30 -2.15
C MET A 458 -8.75 1.71 -3.63
N ALA A 459 -8.63 3.01 -3.91
CA ALA A 459 -8.68 3.61 -5.24
C ALA A 459 -7.64 3.04 -6.21
N LYS A 460 -6.58 2.39 -5.72
CA LYS A 460 -5.61 1.68 -6.58
C LYS A 460 -6.19 0.47 -7.31
N PHE A 461 -7.33 -0.08 -6.89
CA PHE A 461 -7.89 -1.29 -7.49
C PHE A 461 -9.42 -1.43 -7.37
N ARG A 462 -10.11 -0.59 -6.60
CA ARG A 462 -11.57 -0.57 -6.47
C ARG A 462 -12.05 0.88 -6.30
N ASN A 463 -13.25 1.20 -6.81
CA ASN A 463 -13.81 2.54 -6.71
C ASN A 463 -14.00 2.92 -5.22
N PRO A 464 -13.39 4.02 -4.73
CA PRO A 464 -13.42 4.42 -3.32
C PRO A 464 -14.71 5.15 -2.92
N ILE A 465 -15.56 5.54 -3.86
CA ILE A 465 -16.73 6.40 -3.62
C ILE A 465 -17.99 5.75 -4.19
N ASN A 466 -19.10 5.85 -3.46
CA ASN A 466 -20.42 5.52 -3.97
C ASN A 466 -20.93 6.72 -4.79
N HIS A 467 -20.86 6.62 -6.12
CA HIS A 467 -21.21 7.72 -7.02
C HIS A 467 -22.64 8.25 -6.82
N MET A 468 -23.62 7.38 -6.55
CA MET A 468 -25.00 7.75 -6.20
C MET A 468 -25.15 8.57 -4.91
N ALA A 469 -24.18 8.45 -4.01
CA ALA A 469 -24.21 9.07 -2.69
C ALA A 469 -23.13 10.14 -2.51
N VAL A 470 -22.55 10.68 -3.60
CA VAL A 470 -21.47 11.67 -3.50
C VAL A 470 -21.99 13.10 -3.35
N ALA A 471 -21.29 13.88 -2.54
CA ALA A 471 -21.30 15.33 -2.54
C ALA A 471 -19.86 15.85 -2.72
N PHE A 472 -19.68 16.96 -3.42
CA PHE A 472 -18.34 17.49 -3.71
C PHE A 472 -18.34 19.00 -3.90
N ARG A 473 -17.15 19.58 -3.77
CA ARG A 473 -16.88 20.97 -4.09
C ARG A 473 -16.84 21.20 -5.61
N LYS A 474 -17.72 22.05 -6.12
CA LYS A 474 -17.85 22.39 -7.55
C LYS A 474 -16.52 22.84 -8.13
N SER A 475 -15.88 23.83 -7.49
CA SER A 475 -14.62 24.40 -7.95
C SER A 475 -13.52 23.34 -8.12
N VAL A 476 -13.48 22.33 -7.24
CA VAL A 476 -12.51 21.24 -7.32
C VAL A 476 -12.76 20.38 -8.56
N ILE A 477 -14.01 19.99 -8.81
CA ILE A 477 -14.36 19.15 -9.96
C ILE A 477 -14.11 19.89 -11.27
N GLU A 478 -14.45 21.17 -11.36
CA GLU A 478 -14.18 22.00 -12.53
C GLU A 478 -12.67 22.17 -12.78
N ASN A 479 -11.88 22.43 -11.73
CA ASN A 479 -10.42 22.60 -11.83
C ASN A 479 -9.72 21.33 -12.37
N ILE A 480 -10.16 20.15 -11.95
CA ILE A 480 -9.59 18.88 -12.47
C ILE A 480 -10.19 18.47 -13.83
N GLY A 481 -11.05 19.29 -14.44
CA GLY A 481 -11.59 19.12 -15.79
C GLY A 481 -12.86 18.27 -15.89
N SER A 482 -13.66 18.19 -14.82
CA SER A 482 -15.01 17.59 -14.75
C SER A 482 -15.12 16.15 -15.29
N TYR A 483 -16.31 15.62 -15.57
CA TYR A 483 -16.44 14.24 -16.06
C TYR A 483 -15.81 14.09 -17.45
N ARG A 484 -14.88 13.14 -17.61
CA ARG A 484 -14.30 12.79 -18.91
C ARG A 484 -14.99 11.57 -19.49
N HIS A 485 -15.00 11.48 -20.82
CA HIS A 485 -15.57 10.33 -21.49
C HIS A 485 -14.61 9.12 -21.44
N ILE A 486 -14.71 8.34 -20.36
CA ILE A 486 -14.02 7.06 -20.18
C ILE A 486 -15.08 5.99 -19.90
N PRO A 487 -15.64 5.36 -20.96
CA PRO A 487 -16.80 4.49 -20.87
C PRO A 487 -16.77 3.51 -19.69
N TYR A 488 -17.86 3.44 -18.94
CA TYR A 488 -18.16 2.52 -17.82
C TYR A 488 -17.42 2.77 -16.50
N ILE A 489 -16.46 3.69 -16.45
CA ILE A 489 -15.64 4.00 -15.26
C ILE A 489 -15.40 5.51 -15.09
N GLU A 490 -16.25 6.35 -15.69
CA GLU A 490 -16.16 7.80 -15.65
C GLU A 490 -16.12 8.35 -14.21
N ASP A 491 -16.96 7.78 -13.34
CA ASP A 491 -17.03 8.10 -11.92
C ASP A 491 -15.71 7.78 -11.21
N TYR A 492 -15.22 6.54 -11.38
CA TYR A 492 -13.99 6.09 -10.75
C TYR A 492 -12.78 6.90 -11.23
N GLU A 493 -12.70 7.19 -12.53
CA GLU A 493 -11.60 8.01 -13.04
C GLU A 493 -11.60 9.42 -12.45
N LEU A 494 -12.77 10.04 -12.28
CA LEU A 494 -12.87 11.36 -11.66
C LEU A 494 -12.31 11.36 -10.23
N TRP A 495 -12.65 10.35 -9.42
CA TRP A 495 -12.18 10.23 -8.03
C TRP A 495 -10.68 9.95 -7.94
N VAL A 496 -10.17 9.08 -8.82
CA VAL A 496 -8.73 8.83 -8.95
C VAL A 496 -7.99 10.11 -9.33
N ARG A 497 -8.55 10.89 -10.26
CA ARG A 497 -7.95 12.15 -10.69
C ARG A 497 -7.95 13.18 -9.56
N ALA A 498 -9.01 13.27 -8.77
CA ALA A 498 -9.03 14.13 -7.58
C ALA A 498 -7.92 13.76 -6.58
N ILE A 499 -7.75 12.48 -6.27
CA ILE A 499 -6.67 11.99 -5.39
C ILE A 499 -5.28 12.34 -5.95
N ILE A 500 -5.05 12.09 -7.24
CA ILE A 500 -3.78 12.39 -7.92
C ILE A 500 -3.45 13.89 -7.87
N ASN A 501 -4.46 14.76 -7.92
CA ASN A 501 -4.29 16.21 -7.81
C ASN A 501 -4.23 16.71 -6.34
N GLY A 502 -4.11 15.80 -5.37
CA GLY A 502 -3.88 16.13 -3.97
C GLY A 502 -5.14 16.49 -3.17
N TYR A 503 -6.33 16.27 -3.71
CA TYR A 503 -7.58 16.52 -3.00
C TYR A 503 -7.94 15.37 -2.06
N LYS A 504 -8.46 15.70 -0.88
CA LYS A 504 -8.88 14.72 0.12
C LYS A 504 -10.33 14.29 -0.07
N LEU A 505 -10.56 13.02 0.19
CA LEU A 505 -11.84 12.33 0.07
C LEU A 505 -12.23 11.75 1.44
N ALA A 506 -13.52 11.65 1.72
CA ALA A 506 -14.04 10.98 2.90
C ALA A 506 -15.33 10.20 2.61
N ASN A 507 -15.72 9.29 3.51
CA ASN A 507 -17.07 8.74 3.57
C ASN A 507 -17.68 8.97 4.96
N ILE A 508 -18.99 9.21 4.98
CA ILE A 508 -19.83 9.24 6.18
C ILE A 508 -20.28 7.81 6.48
N ASP A 509 -20.19 7.40 7.74
CA ASP A 509 -20.50 6.05 8.25
C ASP A 509 -22.00 5.76 8.36
N LYS A 510 -22.80 6.33 7.47
CA LYS A 510 -24.26 6.24 7.44
C LYS A 510 -24.76 5.93 6.04
N VAL A 511 -25.91 5.26 5.99
CA VAL A 511 -26.65 5.04 4.74
C VAL A 511 -27.39 6.33 4.43
N LEU A 512 -27.02 7.00 3.33
CA LEU A 512 -27.71 8.22 2.87
C LEU A 512 -28.46 8.05 1.56
N VAL A 513 -28.29 6.90 0.89
CA VAL A 513 -28.97 6.55 -0.35
C VAL A 513 -29.37 5.09 -0.33
N HIS A 514 -30.64 4.83 -0.64
CA HIS A 514 -31.11 3.52 -1.06
C HIS A 514 -30.93 3.45 -2.57
N ALA A 515 -30.05 2.56 -3.02
CA ALA A 515 -29.67 2.40 -4.41
C ALA A 515 -30.43 1.24 -5.06
N ARG A 516 -31.08 1.52 -6.19
CA ARG A 516 -31.84 0.51 -6.93
C ARG A 516 -30.90 -0.36 -7.74
N VAL A 517 -31.03 -1.69 -7.64
CA VAL A 517 -30.17 -2.61 -8.38
C VAL A 517 -30.88 -3.23 -9.57
N GLY A 518 -30.38 -2.93 -10.78
CA GLY A 518 -30.84 -3.56 -12.03
C GLY A 518 -29.96 -4.73 -12.50
N ASN A 519 -30.57 -5.69 -13.21
CA ASN A 519 -29.90 -6.88 -13.81
C ASN A 519 -28.95 -6.58 -15.01
N GLY A 520 -28.48 -5.33 -15.17
CA GLY A 520 -27.71 -4.88 -16.34
C GLY A 520 -26.21 -4.65 -16.11
N MET A 521 -25.75 -4.47 -14.87
CA MET A 521 -24.38 -4.01 -14.60
C MET A 521 -23.29 -5.01 -15.04
N VAL A 522 -23.53 -6.32 -14.88
CA VAL A 522 -22.58 -7.37 -15.29
C VAL A 522 -22.46 -7.47 -16.82
N LYS A 523 -23.56 -7.25 -17.55
CA LYS A 523 -23.58 -7.27 -19.02
C LYS A 523 -22.84 -6.06 -19.60
N ARG A 524 -22.98 -4.87 -18.98
CA ARG A 524 -22.32 -3.63 -19.42
C ARG A 524 -20.79 -3.69 -19.30
N ARG A 525 -20.25 -4.39 -18.29
CA ARG A 525 -18.79 -4.47 -18.02
C ARG A 525 -18.09 -5.68 -18.64
N GLY A 526 -18.76 -6.42 -19.52
CA GLY A 526 -18.26 -7.67 -20.11
C GLY A 526 -17.62 -7.55 -21.49
N ASN A 527 -17.26 -6.34 -21.95
CA ASN A 527 -16.83 -6.10 -23.33
C ASN A 527 -15.38 -5.59 -23.44
N ARG A 528 -14.85 -5.53 -24.67
CA ARG A 528 -13.47 -5.05 -24.94
C ARG A 528 -13.27 -3.57 -24.65
N GLN A 529 -14.31 -2.75 -24.77
CA GLN A 529 -14.25 -1.31 -24.47
C GLN A 529 -13.97 -1.08 -22.98
N TYR A 530 -14.53 -1.90 -22.09
CA TYR A 530 -14.22 -1.89 -20.65
C TYR A 530 -12.71 -2.12 -20.36
N ILE A 531 -12.06 -3.04 -21.09
CA ILE A 531 -10.60 -3.26 -20.96
C ILE A 531 -9.84 -2.01 -21.40
N GLN A 532 -10.28 -1.34 -22.46
CA GLN A 532 -9.63 -0.15 -22.98
C GLN A 532 -9.75 1.03 -22.02
N SER A 533 -10.93 1.26 -21.44
CA SER A 533 -11.15 2.27 -20.39
C SER A 533 -10.21 2.05 -19.20
N TRP A 534 -10.15 0.81 -18.69
CA TRP A 534 -9.25 0.46 -17.59
C TRP A 534 -7.76 0.61 -17.92
N LYS A 535 -7.38 0.33 -19.17
CA LYS A 535 -6.01 0.53 -19.64
C LYS A 535 -5.64 2.02 -19.64
N GLU A 536 -6.57 2.89 -20.03
CA GLU A 536 -6.39 4.33 -20.01
C GLU A 536 -6.22 4.86 -18.58
N LEU A 537 -7.17 4.55 -17.69
CA LEU A 537 -7.09 4.91 -16.28
C LEU A 537 -5.81 4.37 -15.61
N SER A 538 -5.50 3.09 -15.81
CA SER A 538 -4.33 2.47 -15.18
C SER A 538 -3.02 3.07 -15.68
N LYS A 539 -2.94 3.50 -16.94
CA LYS A 539 -1.78 4.25 -17.46
C LYS A 539 -1.67 5.62 -16.82
N TYR A 540 -2.79 6.32 -16.64
CA TYR A 540 -2.82 7.61 -15.95
C TYR A 540 -2.35 7.47 -14.49
N MET A 541 -2.85 6.47 -13.77
CA MET A 541 -2.41 6.16 -12.40
C MET A 541 -0.92 5.82 -12.32
N LEU A 542 -0.40 5.08 -13.30
CA LEU A 542 1.01 4.70 -13.37
C LEU A 542 1.90 5.92 -13.66
N ALA A 543 1.50 6.78 -14.60
CA ALA A 543 2.22 8.00 -14.95
C ALA A 543 2.34 8.97 -13.76
N ASN A 544 1.31 9.02 -12.92
CA ASN A 544 1.26 9.86 -11.73
C ASN A 544 1.72 9.15 -10.45
N LYS A 545 2.38 7.99 -10.55
CA LYS A 545 2.93 7.22 -9.42
C LYS A 545 1.90 6.79 -8.36
N MET A 546 0.60 6.82 -8.67
CA MET A 546 -0.45 6.31 -7.78
C MET A 546 -0.39 4.78 -7.68
N ILE A 547 -0.05 4.12 -8.79
CA ILE A 547 0.20 2.68 -8.83
C ILE A 547 1.57 2.39 -9.44
N ASN A 548 2.17 1.27 -9.06
CA ASN A 548 3.40 0.80 -9.68
C ASN A 548 3.12 -0.18 -10.84
N HIS A 549 4.16 -0.54 -11.60
CA HIS A 549 4.04 -1.43 -12.76
C HIS A 549 3.46 -2.81 -12.42
N PHE A 550 3.70 -3.35 -11.22
CA PHE A 550 3.12 -4.63 -10.79
C PHE A 550 1.63 -4.49 -10.53
N GLU A 551 1.20 -3.43 -9.84
CA GLU A 551 -0.21 -3.13 -9.62
C GLU A 551 -0.94 -2.91 -10.93
N TYR A 552 -0.34 -2.19 -11.88
CA TYR A 552 -0.84 -2.06 -13.25
C TYR A 552 -1.07 -3.44 -13.90
N LEU A 553 -0.05 -4.32 -13.88
CA LEU A 553 -0.17 -5.66 -14.46
C LEU A 553 -1.22 -6.52 -13.76
N ARG A 554 -1.27 -6.49 -12.42
CA ARG A 554 -2.25 -7.20 -11.60
C ARG A 554 -3.67 -6.73 -11.94
N ASN A 555 -3.91 -5.42 -11.91
CA ASN A 555 -5.22 -4.83 -12.17
C ASN A 555 -5.68 -5.16 -13.59
N MET A 556 -4.82 -4.93 -14.60
CA MET A 556 -5.15 -5.24 -15.99
C MET A 556 -5.39 -6.74 -16.23
N SER A 557 -4.67 -7.61 -15.52
CA SER A 557 -4.91 -9.05 -15.59
C SER A 557 -6.24 -9.44 -14.97
N ALA A 558 -6.59 -8.86 -13.80
CA ALA A 558 -7.88 -9.07 -13.15
C ALA A 558 -9.05 -8.59 -14.02
N ILE A 559 -8.93 -7.42 -14.65
CA ILE A 559 -9.95 -6.89 -15.56
C ILE A 559 -10.12 -7.78 -16.80
N ARG A 560 -9.01 -8.24 -17.41
CA ARG A 560 -9.09 -9.18 -18.54
C ARG A 560 -9.73 -10.50 -18.13
N ALA A 561 -9.30 -11.07 -17.00
CA ALA A 561 -9.88 -12.29 -16.47
C ALA A 561 -11.39 -12.13 -16.25
N PHE A 562 -11.80 -11.02 -15.62
CA PHE A 562 -13.21 -10.70 -15.46
C PHE A 562 -13.92 -10.62 -16.81
N VAL A 563 -13.46 -9.81 -17.76
CA VAL A 563 -14.12 -9.61 -19.06
C VAL A 563 -14.27 -10.92 -19.84
N TYR A 564 -13.24 -11.77 -19.87
CA TYR A 564 -13.29 -13.05 -20.59
C TYR A 564 -13.99 -14.18 -19.82
N THR A 565 -14.38 -13.97 -18.56
CA THR A 565 -15.15 -14.96 -17.81
C THR A 565 -16.57 -15.09 -18.41
N PRO A 566 -17.08 -16.31 -18.64
CA PRO A 566 -18.47 -16.56 -19.07
C PRO A 566 -19.51 -15.92 -18.14
N GLY A 567 -20.64 -15.47 -18.68
CA GLY A 567 -21.66 -14.70 -17.94
C GLY A 567 -22.23 -15.42 -16.72
N ASN A 568 -22.51 -16.71 -16.84
CA ASN A 568 -22.97 -17.57 -15.74
C ASN A 568 -21.97 -17.67 -14.58
N ILE A 569 -20.66 -17.67 -14.87
CA ILE A 569 -19.60 -17.68 -13.86
C ILE A 569 -19.43 -16.29 -13.25
N LYS A 570 -19.58 -15.22 -14.04
CA LYS A 570 -19.55 -13.84 -13.54
C LYS A 570 -20.63 -13.59 -12.51
N GLU A 571 -21.88 -13.98 -12.78
CA GLU A 571 -23.00 -13.80 -11.84
C GLU A 571 -22.77 -14.53 -10.52
N LEU A 572 -22.20 -15.74 -10.57
CA LEU A 572 -21.82 -16.51 -9.39
C LEU A 572 -20.69 -15.85 -8.59
N LEU A 573 -19.62 -15.41 -9.26
CA LEU A 573 -18.51 -14.68 -8.62
C LEU A 573 -18.95 -13.34 -8.05
N TYR A 574 -19.90 -12.66 -8.70
CA TYR A 574 -20.46 -11.39 -8.22
C TYR A 574 -21.21 -11.58 -6.91
N LYS A 575 -22.00 -12.66 -6.80
CA LYS A 575 -22.73 -13.01 -5.57
C LYS A 575 -21.81 -13.45 -4.42
N LEU A 576 -20.67 -14.09 -4.70
CA LEU A 576 -19.81 -14.70 -3.69
C LEU A 576 -18.63 -13.84 -3.23
N ILE A 577 -18.04 -13.03 -4.11
CA ILE A 577 -16.72 -12.40 -3.89
C ILE A 577 -16.74 -10.87 -3.99
N LEU A 578 -17.52 -10.30 -4.92
CA LEU A 578 -17.49 -8.85 -5.22
C LEU A 578 -18.58 -8.03 -4.50
N ARG A 579 -19.59 -8.69 -3.92
CA ARG A 579 -20.64 -8.07 -3.09
C ARG A 579 -20.26 -7.92 -1.60
N ARG A 580 -19.08 -8.39 -1.20
CA ARG A 580 -18.50 -8.18 0.14
C ARG A 580 -17.53 -6.99 0.17
#